data_AF-A0A080WS58-F1
#
_entry.id   AF-A0A080WS58-F1
#
_cell.length_a   1.000
_cell.length_b   1.000
_cell.length_c   1.000
_cell.angle_alpha   90.00
_cell.angle_beta   90.00
_cell.angle_gamma   90.00
#
_symmetry.space_group_name_H-M   'P 1'
#
loop_
_entity.id
_entity.type
_entity.pdbx_description
1 polymer ?
#
loop_
_entity_poly.entity_id
_entity_poly.type
_entity_poly.pdbx_seq_one_letter_code
_entity_poly.pdbx_strand_id
1 'polypeptide(L)' 'MAKKAKSRTIAVRLISMAMTGYYKTFTRPRASRPLSMLKYDPVVKKQVLFLEAKRRK' A
#
# COMPACT_ATOMS: atom_id res chain seq x y z
N MET A 1 31.93 -6.58 10.07
CA MET A 1 30.52 -6.57 10.53
C MET A 1 29.62 -7.04 9.39
N ALA A 2 28.82 -8.10 9.59
CA ALA A 2 27.94 -8.61 8.53
C ALA A 2 26.75 -7.65 8.29
N LYS A 3 26.48 -7.31 7.02
CA LYS A 3 25.28 -6.52 6.65
C LYS A 3 24.02 -7.33 6.99
N LYS A 4 23.16 -6.77 7.85
CA LYS A 4 21.86 -7.37 8.21
C LYS A 4 21.01 -7.59 6.95
N ALA A 5 20.49 -8.81 6.79
CA ALA A 5 19.60 -9.14 5.68
C ALA A 5 18.29 -8.35 5.77
N LYS A 6 17.80 -7.88 4.62
CA LYS A 6 16.52 -7.15 4.53
C LYS A 6 15.34 -8.11 4.70
N SER A 7 14.27 -7.68 5.36
CA SER A 7 13.05 -8.48 5.50
C SER A 7 12.44 -8.83 4.13
N ARG A 8 11.89 -10.06 4.04
CA ARG A 8 11.18 -10.62 2.88
C ARG A 8 9.87 -9.87 2.59
N THR A 9 9.20 -9.38 3.63
CA THR A 9 7.94 -8.65 3.52
C THR A 9 8.12 -7.16 3.84
N ILE A 10 7.29 -6.33 3.23
CA ILE A 10 7.23 -4.90 3.45
C ILE A 10 5.80 -4.49 3.78
N ALA A 11 5.66 -3.60 4.77
CA ALA A 11 4.42 -2.89 5.01
C ALA A 11 4.30 -1.74 3.99
N VAL A 12 3.15 -1.64 3.35
CA VAL A 12 2.84 -0.68 2.30
C VAL A 12 1.53 0.03 2.62
N ARG A 13 1.41 1.28 2.18
CA ARG A 13 0.16 2.04 2.27
C ARG A 13 -0.53 2.01 0.92
N LEU A 14 -1.77 1.56 0.88
CA LEU A 14 -2.66 1.67 -0.26
C LEU A 14 -3.48 2.95 -0.09
N ILE A 15 -3.33 3.90 -1.00
CA ILE A 15 -3.97 5.21 -0.99
C ILE A 15 -5.22 5.17 -1.87
N SER A 16 -6.32 5.74 -1.37
CA SER A 16 -7.56 5.89 -2.13
C SER A 16 -7.38 6.83 -3.34
N MET A 17 -7.84 6.41 -4.52
CA MET A 17 -7.84 7.24 -5.72
C MET A 17 -8.93 8.32 -5.73
N ALA A 18 -9.80 8.36 -4.73
CA ALA A 18 -10.78 9.44 -4.59
C ALA A 18 -10.21 10.74 -3.99
N MET A 19 -8.87 10.85 -3.86
CA MET A 19 -8.17 12.04 -3.32
C MET A 19 -8.63 12.47 -1.91
N THR A 20 -9.15 11.54 -1.12
CA THR A 20 -9.63 11.79 0.26
C THR A 20 -8.52 11.78 1.30
N GLY A 21 -7.31 11.34 0.93
CA GLY A 21 -6.22 11.08 1.87
C GLY A 21 -6.38 9.79 2.69
N TYR A 22 -7.50 9.06 2.55
CA TYR A 22 -7.68 7.80 3.24
C TYR A 22 -6.76 6.71 2.68
N TYR A 23 -6.18 5.92 3.58
CA TYR A 23 -5.29 4.82 3.22
C TYR A 23 -5.48 3.61 4.12
N LYS A 24 -5.07 2.45 3.61
CA LYS A 24 -5.01 1.19 4.37
C LYS A 24 -3.59 0.64 4.34
N THR A 25 -3.17 0.05 5.45
CA THR A 25 -1.87 -0.61 5.54
C THR A 25 -2.02 -2.08 5.20
N PHE A 26 -1.16 -2.58 4.31
CA PHE A 26 -1.08 -3.98 3.95
C PHE A 26 0.37 -4.46 3.98
N THR A 27 0.56 -5.76 4.01
CA THR A 27 1.87 -6.38 3.89
C THR A 27 1.97 -7.12 2.55
N ARG A 28 3.12 -7.00 1.89
CA ARG A 28 3.41 -7.76 0.66
C ARG A 28 4.86 -8.25 0.63
N PRO A 29 5.15 -9.35 -0.10
CA PRO A 29 6.52 -9.71 -0.42
C PRO A 29 7.23 -8.61 -1.21
N ARG A 30 8.50 -8.32 -0.91
CA ARG A 30 9.26 -7.25 -1.58
C ARG A 30 9.44 -7.48 -3.08
N ALA A 31 9.51 -8.74 -3.50
CA ALA A 31 9.72 -9.14 -4.89
C ALA A 31 8.43 -9.09 -5.75
N SER A 32 7.25 -8.90 -5.13
CA SER A 32 5.99 -8.88 -5.89
C SER A 32 5.77 -7.55 -6.62
N ARG A 33 4.76 -7.52 -7.49
CA ARG A 33 4.26 -6.28 -8.12
C ARG A 33 3.49 -5.42 -7.10
N PRO A 34 3.44 -4.08 -7.28
CA PRO A 34 2.67 -3.20 -6.41
C PRO A 34 1.20 -3.61 -6.33
N LEU A 35 0.58 -3.40 -5.17
CA LEU A 35 -0.81 -3.77 -4.94
C LEU A 35 -1.78 -2.72 -5.50
N SER A 36 -2.83 -3.20 -6.16
CA SER A 36 -4.03 -2.42 -6.50
C SER A 36 -5.26 -3.22 -6.07
N MET A 37 -6.22 -2.56 -5.41
CA MET A 37 -7.42 -3.22 -4.90
C MET A 37 -8.63 -2.29 -4.91
N LEU A 38 -9.82 -2.83 -5.18
CA LEU A 38 -11.08 -2.13 -4.93
C LEU A 38 -11.48 -2.32 -3.46
N LYS A 39 -11.62 -1.22 -2.73
CA LYS A 39 -12.02 -1.24 -1.31
C LYS A 39 -12.95 -0.06 -1.01
N TYR A 40 -13.70 -0.19 0.09
CA TYR A 40 -14.53 0.89 0.60
C TYR A 40 -13.67 2.02 1.19
N ASP A 41 -13.94 3.24 0.74
CA ASP A 41 -13.45 4.48 1.32
C ASP A 41 -14.56 5.10 2.19
N PRO A 42 -14.36 5.22 3.52
CA PRO A 42 -15.38 5.76 4.43
C PRO A 42 -15.65 7.26 4.24
N VAL A 43 -14.74 8.00 3.59
CA VAL A 43 -14.91 9.43 3.35
C VAL A 43 -15.91 9.68 2.21
N VAL A 44 -15.78 8.95 1.09
CA VAL A 44 -16.72 9.04 -0.05
C VAL A 44 -17.93 8.11 0.11
N LYS A 45 -17.85 7.14 1.03
CA LYS A 45 -18.86 6.10 1.26
C LYS A 45 -19.14 5.22 0.04
N LYS A 46 -18.09 4.91 -0.73
CA LYS A 46 -18.15 4.11 -1.96
C LYS A 46 -16.97 3.15 -2.08
N GLN A 47 -17.09 2.15 -2.94
CA GLN A 47 -15.95 1.35 -3.36
C GLN A 47 -15.11 2.14 -4.36
N VAL A 48 -13.83 2.28 -4.06
CA VAL A 48 -12.87 3.05 -4.85
C VAL A 48 -11.63 2.18 -5.09
N LEU A 49 -10.91 2.46 -6.17
CA LEU A 49 -9.60 1.88 -6.42
C LEU A 49 -8.57 2.45 -5.43
N PHE A 50 -7.82 1.57 -4.79
CA PHE A 50 -6.68 1.90 -3.95
C PHE A 50 -5.40 1.45 -4.65
N LEU A 51 -4.39 2.31 -4.66
CA LEU A 51 -3.06 2.02 -5.23
C LEU A 51 -1.97 2.13 -4.17
N GLU A 52 -0.97 1.26 -4.27
CA GLU A 52 0.19 1.31 -3.39
C GLU A 52 1.00 2.61 -3.56
N ALA A 53 1.28 3.27 -2.44
CA ALA A 53 2.17 4.41 -2.38
C ALA A 53 3.61 3.99 -2.70
N LYS A 54 4.21 4.64 -3.69
CA LYS A 54 5.62 4.44 -4.02
C LYS A 54 6.48 4.91 -2.84
N ARG A 55 7.17 3.97 -2.19
CA ARG A 55 8.15 4.31 -1.15
C ARG A 55 9.29 5.11 -1.80
N ARG A 56 9.45 6.39 -1.45
CA ARG A 56 10.66 7.13 -1.82
C ARG A 56 11.87 6.44 -1.17
N LYS A 57 12.95 6.33 -1.94
CA LYS A 57 14.23 5.71 -1.53
C LYS A 57 14.85 6.49 -0.40
#